data_AF-C7M7T7-F1
#
_entry.id   AF-C7M7T7-F1
#
_cell.length_a   1.000
_cell.length_b   1.000
_cell.length_c   1.000
_cell.angle_alpha   90.00
_cell.angle_beta   90.00
_cell.angle_gamma   90.00
#
_symmetry.space_group_name_H-M   'P 1'
#
loop_
_entity.id
_entity.type
_entity.pdbx_description
1 polymer ?
#
loop_
_entity_poly.entity_id
_entity_poly.type
_entity_poly.pdbx_seq_one_letter_code
_entity_poly.pdbx_strand_id
1 'polypeptide(L)'
;MNSINVNQTGGFPLTTDVLSYMQNAYKIFNAMSGISGDLIILSGCEVVGNTVSDGVVAIEGEIYPFQGTTLGSHVFIKEVNTSKIFEDGSQKTVLVEKVATFGSSTKSYPWESFRRVLNNRQIEEKSFTEETSLLKRLEKLEEHVKKTVPLGLVAIWGKPANIPLPEGWREYEPLRGKFPIGKSNIGIQLSNLMKYKLHEIGYAGGEFEHQLTIDEMPKHNHNYKYSNLVVGVYGDGAEENGGSGGWMLNLNRMPETHTSNTGGDQPHNNMPPYRVVQFIEYVGF
;
A
#
# COMPACT_ATOMS: atom_id res chain seq x y z
N MET A 1 -25.01 11.02 46.98
CA MET A 1 -23.90 10.80 47.94
C MET A 1 -24.52 10.55 49.31
N ASN A 2 -24.05 9.56 50.05
CA ASN A 2 -24.55 9.26 51.38
C ASN A 2 -24.19 10.41 52.32
N SER A 3 -25.13 10.85 53.16
CA SER A 3 -24.92 11.91 54.15
C SER A 3 -25.23 11.42 55.56
N ILE A 4 -24.63 12.06 56.57
CA ILE A 4 -24.92 11.82 57.98
C ILE A 4 -25.28 13.16 58.62
N ASN A 5 -26.44 13.21 59.26
CA ASN A 5 -26.95 14.41 59.94
C ASN A 5 -26.73 14.27 61.45
N VAL A 6 -25.52 14.56 61.91
CA VAL A 6 -25.12 14.42 63.34
C VAL A 6 -25.45 15.64 64.20
N ASN A 7 -25.69 16.81 63.59
CA ASN A 7 -25.99 18.04 64.33
C ASN A 7 -27.51 18.21 64.53
N GLN A 8 -28.06 17.43 65.46
CA GLN A 8 -29.48 17.44 65.82
C GLN A 8 -29.65 17.69 67.32
N THR A 9 -30.77 18.30 67.70
CA THR A 9 -31.16 18.46 69.11
C THR A 9 -31.26 17.10 69.80
N GLY A 10 -30.73 16.99 71.03
CA GLY A 10 -30.70 15.74 71.81
C GLY A 10 -29.36 15.01 71.83
N GLY A 11 -28.43 15.34 70.92
CA GLY A 11 -27.11 14.72 70.85
C GLY A 11 -27.13 13.31 70.27
N PHE A 12 -26.32 13.06 69.25
CA PHE A 12 -26.21 11.74 68.63
C PHE A 12 -24.88 11.08 69.03
N PRO A 13 -24.90 9.90 69.68
CA PRO A 13 -23.68 9.25 70.15
C PRO A 13 -22.83 8.76 68.97
N LEU A 14 -21.52 8.98 69.04
CA LEU A 14 -20.57 8.44 68.08
C LEU A 14 -20.34 6.94 68.37
N THR A 15 -21.05 6.09 67.64
CA THR A 15 -20.92 4.63 67.78
C THR A 15 -20.11 4.02 66.63
N THR A 16 -19.67 2.78 66.81
CA THR A 16 -18.97 2.00 65.77
C THR A 16 -19.80 1.84 64.50
N ASP A 17 -21.13 1.77 64.61
CA ASP A 17 -22.02 1.60 63.46
C ASP A 17 -22.06 2.87 62.59
N VAL A 18 -22.00 4.04 63.22
CA VAL A 18 -21.94 5.35 62.53
C VAL A 18 -20.61 5.51 61.80
N LEU A 19 -19.52 5.11 62.45
CA LEU A 19 -18.20 5.08 61.83
C LEU A 19 -18.15 4.06 60.67
N SER A 20 -18.78 2.90 60.81
CA SER A 20 -18.89 1.91 59.72
C SER A 20 -19.66 2.47 58.52
N TYR A 21 -20.74 3.22 58.76
CA TYR A 21 -21.47 3.92 57.71
C TYR A 21 -20.58 4.97 57.00
N MET A 22 -19.81 5.77 57.75
CA MET A 22 -18.81 6.68 57.16
C MET A 22 -17.78 5.93 56.32
N GLN A 23 -17.26 4.81 56.82
CA GLN A 23 -16.28 3.99 56.13
C GLN A 23 -16.81 3.44 54.80
N ASN A 24 -18.05 2.96 54.79
CA ASN A 24 -18.69 2.47 53.58
C ASN A 24 -19.01 3.61 52.60
N ALA A 25 -19.31 4.81 53.07
CA ALA A 25 -19.64 5.94 52.21
C ALA A 25 -18.48 6.35 51.29
N TYR A 26 -17.23 6.38 51.79
CA TYR A 26 -16.08 6.77 50.97
C TYR A 26 -15.54 5.64 50.07
N LYS A 27 -15.96 4.38 50.25
CA LYS A 27 -15.58 3.28 49.33
C LYS A 27 -16.02 3.54 47.89
N ILE A 28 -17.02 4.40 47.67
CA ILE A 28 -17.47 4.79 46.33
C ILE A 28 -16.34 5.39 45.48
N PHE A 29 -15.33 6.01 46.09
CA PHE A 29 -14.20 6.59 45.36
C PHE A 29 -13.32 5.52 44.69
N ASN A 30 -13.33 4.27 45.18
CA ASN A 30 -12.67 3.16 44.51
C ASN A 30 -13.28 2.88 43.12
N ALA A 31 -14.52 3.28 42.87
CA ALA A 31 -15.13 3.17 41.53
C ALA A 31 -14.34 3.94 40.45
N MET A 32 -13.54 4.94 40.83
CA MET A 32 -12.65 5.63 39.89
C MET A 32 -11.58 4.70 39.31
N SER A 33 -11.16 3.65 40.04
CA SER A 33 -10.28 2.60 39.51
C SER A 33 -10.89 1.90 38.29
N GLY A 34 -12.22 1.73 38.26
CA GLY A 34 -12.90 1.09 37.14
C GLY A 34 -12.82 1.91 35.84
N ILE A 35 -12.75 3.25 35.96
CA ILE A 35 -12.63 4.16 34.80
C ILE A 35 -11.19 4.16 34.28
N SER A 36 -10.22 4.15 35.20
CA SER A 36 -8.81 4.22 34.84
C SER A 36 -8.25 2.90 34.31
N GLY A 37 -8.85 1.77 34.70
CA GLY A 37 -8.31 0.43 34.50
C GLY A 37 -7.50 -0.05 35.70
N ASP A 38 -7.01 -1.29 35.59
CA ASP A 38 -6.19 -1.93 36.62
C ASP A 38 -4.69 -1.67 36.40
N LEU A 39 -3.91 -1.73 37.49
CA LEU A 39 -2.47 -1.42 37.55
C LEU A 39 -2.18 -0.04 36.97
N ILE A 40 -2.80 0.97 37.55
CA ILE A 40 -2.72 2.34 37.05
C ILE A 40 -2.07 3.28 38.05
N ILE A 41 -1.25 4.20 37.54
CA ILE A 41 -0.78 5.37 38.28
C ILE A 41 -1.77 6.52 38.03
N LEU A 42 -2.48 6.92 39.09
CA LEU A 42 -3.44 8.02 39.07
C LEU A 42 -2.76 9.38 39.25
N SER A 43 -1.74 9.44 40.10
CA SER A 43 -0.96 10.66 40.36
C SER A 43 0.38 10.34 41.02
N GLY A 44 1.37 11.24 40.90
CA GLY A 44 2.68 11.08 41.53
C GLY A 44 3.46 9.91 40.93
N CYS A 45 4.19 9.14 41.74
CA CYS A 45 5.02 8.03 41.26
C CYS A 45 6.00 8.43 40.13
N GLU A 46 6.62 9.60 40.25
CA GLU A 46 7.57 10.10 39.26
C GLU A 46 8.94 9.48 39.49
N VAL A 47 9.56 8.97 38.44
CA VAL A 47 10.89 8.37 38.51
C VAL A 47 11.94 9.47 38.36
N VAL A 48 12.71 9.71 39.41
CA VAL A 48 13.83 10.65 39.44
C VAL A 48 15.09 9.88 39.79
N GLY A 49 15.95 9.68 38.79
CA GLY A 49 17.16 8.85 38.93
C GLY A 49 16.80 7.41 39.29
N ASN A 50 17.23 6.96 40.48
CA ASN A 50 16.95 5.62 41.00
C ASN A 50 15.84 5.60 42.07
N THR A 51 15.08 6.69 42.19
CA THR A 51 13.99 6.81 43.18
C THR A 51 12.67 7.09 42.49
N VAL A 52 11.58 6.68 43.12
CA VAL A 52 10.22 7.00 42.70
C VAL A 52 9.55 7.79 43.80
N SER A 53 8.90 8.90 43.46
CA SER A 53 8.19 9.73 44.43
C SER A 53 6.93 9.04 44.96
N ASP A 54 6.37 9.57 46.04
CA ASP A 54 5.04 9.19 46.50
C ASP A 54 3.98 9.46 45.43
N GLY A 55 2.84 8.78 45.54
CA GLY A 55 1.74 8.94 44.61
C GLY A 55 0.50 8.14 44.99
N VAL A 56 -0.32 7.84 43.99
CA VAL A 56 -1.56 7.08 44.14
C VAL A 56 -1.69 6.11 42.98
N VAL A 57 -1.96 4.84 43.31
CA VAL A 57 -2.12 3.77 42.33
C VAL A 57 -3.46 3.07 42.50
N ALA A 58 -3.97 2.52 41.41
CA ALA A 58 -5.15 1.68 41.39
C ALA A 58 -4.74 0.23 41.08
N ILE A 59 -5.14 -0.70 41.94
CA ILE A 59 -4.79 -2.13 41.86
C ILE A 59 -6.03 -2.94 42.22
N GLU A 60 -6.44 -3.84 41.34
CA GLU A 60 -7.58 -4.76 41.45
C GLU A 60 -8.89 -4.07 41.87
N GLY A 61 -9.13 -2.85 41.38
CA GLY A 61 -10.36 -2.10 41.67
C GLY A 61 -10.32 -1.27 42.96
N GLU A 62 -9.20 -1.27 43.69
CA GLU A 62 -9.00 -0.43 44.87
C GLU A 62 -7.90 0.61 44.65
N ILE A 63 -8.03 1.77 45.30
CA ILE A 63 -7.06 2.85 45.25
C ILE A 63 -6.19 2.82 46.49
N TYR A 64 -4.87 2.82 46.30
CA TYR A 64 -3.89 2.81 47.37
C TYR A 64 -2.95 4.02 47.28
N PRO A 65 -2.57 4.63 48.42
CA PRO A 65 -1.41 5.51 48.45
C PRO A 65 -0.17 4.70 48.08
N PHE A 66 0.68 5.29 47.25
CA PHE A 66 1.97 4.72 46.86
C PHE A 66 3.06 5.40 47.66
N GLN A 67 3.79 4.63 48.46
CA GLN A 67 4.99 5.09 49.17
C GLN A 67 6.21 4.89 48.28
N GLY A 68 6.76 6.01 47.84
CA GLY A 68 7.96 6.13 47.05
C GLY A 68 9.20 5.62 47.78
N THR A 69 10.09 4.99 47.03
CA THR A 69 11.36 4.44 47.51
C THR A 69 12.31 4.25 46.33
N THR A 70 13.41 3.53 46.52
CA THR A 70 14.29 3.09 45.43
C THR A 70 13.50 2.28 44.40
N LEU A 71 13.75 2.55 43.12
CA LEU A 71 13.06 1.89 42.01
C LEU A 71 13.20 0.37 42.12
N GLY A 72 12.07 -0.34 42.23
CA GLY A 72 12.00 -1.79 42.24
C GLY A 72 11.32 -2.35 40.99
N SER A 73 11.45 -3.65 40.77
CA SER A 73 10.78 -4.34 39.65
C SER A 73 9.33 -4.71 39.94
N HIS A 74 8.96 -4.83 41.22
CA HIS A 74 7.63 -5.27 41.66
C HIS A 74 7.08 -4.38 42.77
N VAL A 75 5.78 -4.12 42.70
CA VAL A 75 4.99 -3.42 43.71
C VAL A 75 4.16 -4.43 44.48
N PHE A 76 4.03 -4.27 45.78
CA PHE A 76 3.12 -5.06 46.60
C PHE A 76 2.34 -4.14 47.55
N ILE A 77 1.24 -4.66 48.09
CA ILE A 77 0.43 -3.94 49.07
C ILE A 77 0.94 -4.33 50.46
N LYS A 78 1.51 -3.35 51.17
CA LYS A 78 1.93 -3.46 52.56
C LYS A 78 0.76 -3.07 53.45
N GLU A 79 0.39 -3.97 54.37
CA GLU A 79 -0.59 -3.70 55.42
C GLU A 79 0.13 -3.32 56.73
N VAL A 80 -0.22 -2.16 57.29
CA VAL A 80 0.31 -1.64 58.55
C VAL A 80 -0.81 -1.64 59.58
N ASN A 81 -0.71 -2.53 60.56
CA ASN A 81 -1.70 -2.73 61.61
C ASN A 81 -1.27 -2.00 62.88
N THR A 82 -2.12 -1.09 63.36
CA THR A 82 -1.90 -0.36 64.62
C THR A 82 -2.88 -0.86 65.68
N SER A 83 -2.34 -1.42 66.76
CA SER A 83 -3.13 -1.90 67.90
C SER A 83 -3.29 -0.84 68.98
N LYS A 84 -4.48 -0.79 69.59
CA LYS A 84 -4.82 0.09 70.72
C LYS A 84 -5.30 -0.74 71.90
N ILE A 85 -5.13 -0.18 73.09
CA ILE A 85 -5.61 -0.76 74.35
C ILE A 85 -7.03 -0.25 74.57
N PHE A 86 -7.95 -1.16 74.88
CA PHE A 86 -9.34 -0.88 75.19
C PHE A 86 -9.51 -0.67 76.70
N GLU A 87 -10.63 -0.09 77.12
CA GLU A 87 -10.96 0.19 78.53
C GLU A 87 -10.93 -1.07 79.42
N ASP A 88 -11.12 -2.25 78.85
CA ASP A 88 -11.02 -3.55 79.52
C ASP A 88 -9.57 -4.06 79.67
N GLY A 89 -8.57 -3.27 79.26
CA GLY A 89 -7.16 -3.61 79.25
C GLY A 89 -6.73 -4.51 78.08
N SER A 90 -7.66 -4.93 77.20
CA SER A 90 -7.33 -5.77 76.05
C SER A 90 -6.71 -4.95 74.92
N GLN A 91 -5.71 -5.52 74.23
CA GLN A 91 -5.11 -4.91 73.05
C GLN A 91 -5.73 -5.50 71.78
N LYS A 92 -6.30 -4.65 70.93
CA LYS A 92 -6.92 -5.05 69.66
C LYS A 92 -6.39 -4.18 68.52
N THR A 93 -6.31 -4.72 67.31
CA THR A 93 -5.98 -3.95 66.10
C THR A 93 -7.14 -3.02 65.76
N VAL A 94 -6.87 -1.72 65.64
CA VAL A 94 -7.91 -0.69 65.42
C VAL A 94 -7.74 0.02 64.09
N LEU A 95 -6.50 0.30 63.68
CA LEU A 95 -6.23 0.98 62.42
C LEU A 95 -5.46 0.04 61.50
N VAL A 96 -5.96 -0.11 60.28
CA VAL A 96 -5.37 -0.90 59.21
C VAL A 96 -5.10 0.05 58.05
N GLU A 97 -3.84 0.26 57.74
CA GLU A 97 -3.43 1.09 56.60
C GLU A 97 -2.86 0.19 55.50
N LYS A 98 -3.35 0.32 54.27
CA LYS A 98 -2.83 -0.42 53.11
C LYS A 98 -2.12 0.56 52.18
N VAL A 99 -0.84 0.33 51.96
CA VAL A 99 0.05 1.20 51.17
C VAL A 99 0.74 0.35 50.10
N ALA A 100 0.73 0.82 48.86
CA ALA A 100 1.50 0.21 47.79
C ALA A 100 2.96 0.70 47.85
N THR A 101 3.93 -0.19 47.76
CA THR A 101 5.36 0.19 47.69
C THR A 101 6.16 -0.88 46.96
N PHE A 102 7.42 -0.57 46.62
CA PHE A 102 8.30 -1.55 45.99
C PHE A 102 8.76 -2.62 46.99
N GLY A 103 8.83 -3.86 46.52
CA GLY A 103 9.36 -4.98 47.30
C GLY A 103 8.88 -6.33 46.77
N SER A 104 8.97 -7.34 47.61
CA SER A 104 8.54 -8.70 47.29
C SER A 104 7.65 -9.23 48.41
N SER A 105 6.51 -9.79 48.03
CA SER A 105 5.53 -10.43 48.90
C SER A 105 4.96 -11.65 48.18
N THR A 106 4.08 -12.39 48.83
CA THR A 106 3.34 -13.52 48.21
C THR A 106 2.50 -13.08 47.01
N LYS A 107 1.98 -11.86 47.06
CA LYS A 107 1.28 -11.20 45.96
C LYS A 107 1.99 -9.90 45.60
N SER A 108 2.49 -9.81 44.38
CA SER A 108 3.17 -8.63 43.86
C SER A 108 2.82 -8.43 42.39
N TYR A 109 3.02 -7.21 41.91
CA TYR A 109 2.62 -6.74 40.60
C TYR A 109 3.84 -6.15 39.89
N PRO A 110 4.16 -6.57 38.65
CA PRO A 110 5.30 -6.03 37.93
C PRO A 110 5.14 -4.52 37.70
N TRP A 111 6.14 -3.72 38.05
CA TRP A 111 6.11 -2.27 37.85
C TRP A 111 5.93 -1.90 36.37
N GLU A 112 6.51 -2.68 35.48
CA GLU A 112 6.37 -2.53 34.03
C GLU A 112 4.95 -2.73 33.51
N SER A 113 4.05 -3.31 34.30
CA SER A 113 2.62 -3.45 33.95
C SER A 113 1.85 -2.19 34.29
N PHE A 114 2.38 -1.32 35.16
CA PHE A 114 1.70 -0.09 35.51
C PHE A 114 1.64 0.87 34.32
N ARG A 115 0.47 1.46 34.09
CA ARG A 115 0.28 2.51 33.08
C ARG A 115 -0.18 3.78 33.76
N ARG A 116 0.18 4.93 33.19
CA ARG A 116 -0.25 6.22 33.70
C ARG A 116 -1.49 6.68 32.95
N VAL A 117 -2.49 7.15 33.69
CA VAL A 117 -3.65 7.81 33.07
C VAL A 117 -3.19 9.12 32.44
N LEU A 118 -3.54 9.27 31.17
CA LEU A 118 -3.33 10.52 30.45
C LEU A 118 -4.54 11.41 30.65
N ASN A 119 -4.31 12.71 30.82
CA ASN A 119 -5.41 13.68 30.76
C ASN A 119 -5.84 13.92 29.30
N ASN A 120 -7.02 14.54 29.11
CA ASN A 120 -7.59 14.76 27.77
C ASN A 120 -6.63 15.48 26.81
N ARG A 121 -5.87 16.46 27.32
CA ARG A 121 -4.89 17.20 26.51
C ARG A 121 -3.74 16.29 26.05
N GLN A 122 -3.21 15.46 26.95
CA GLN A 122 -2.15 14.50 26.61
C GLN A 122 -2.63 13.41 25.64
N ILE A 123 -3.90 12.98 25.76
CA ILE A 123 -4.53 12.06 24.81
C ILE A 123 -4.59 12.70 23.43
N GLU A 124 -5.02 13.96 23.34
CA GLU A 124 -5.10 14.71 22.10
C GLU A 124 -3.72 14.88 21.45
N GLU A 125 -2.72 15.29 22.23
CA GLU A 125 -1.35 15.47 21.76
C GLU A 125 -0.78 14.17 21.16
N LYS A 126 -0.91 13.03 21.88
CA LYS A 126 -0.40 11.73 21.42
C LYS A 126 -1.17 11.10 20.27
N SER A 127 -2.47 11.37 20.17
CA SER A 127 -3.33 10.73 19.17
C SER A 127 -3.35 11.50 17.85
N PHE A 128 -3.18 12.83 17.88
CA PHE A 128 -3.41 13.68 16.72
C PHE A 128 -2.18 14.50 16.29
N THR A 129 -1.29 14.87 17.21
CA THR A 129 -0.21 15.84 16.92
C THR A 129 1.17 15.23 16.82
N GLU A 130 1.46 14.13 17.52
CA GLU A 130 2.75 13.46 17.40
C GLU A 130 2.96 12.89 15.99
N GLU A 131 4.16 13.06 15.44
CA GLU A 131 4.58 12.53 14.12
C GLU A 131 4.43 10.99 14.03
N THR A 132 4.48 10.31 15.17
CA THR A 132 4.31 8.86 15.33
C THR A 132 2.87 8.43 15.56
N SER A 133 1.93 9.37 15.68
CA SER A 133 0.52 9.09 15.89
C SER A 133 -0.08 8.26 14.74
N LEU A 134 -1.10 7.47 15.05
CA LEU A 134 -1.80 6.66 14.06
C LEU A 134 -2.38 7.52 12.94
N LEU A 135 -2.89 8.71 13.26
CA LEU A 135 -3.47 9.61 12.28
C LEU A 135 -2.40 10.18 11.34
N LYS A 136 -1.26 10.65 11.85
CA LYS A 136 -0.15 11.11 10.99
C LYS A 136 0.42 9.98 10.12
N ARG A 137 0.46 8.75 10.62
CA ARG A 137 0.88 7.58 9.83
C ARG A 137 -0.12 7.25 8.73
N LEU A 138 -1.43 7.37 9.00
CA LEU A 138 -2.48 7.20 8.00
C LEU A 138 -2.41 8.28 6.92
N GLU A 139 -2.27 9.56 7.30
CA GLU A 139 -2.08 10.66 6.34
C GLU A 139 -0.87 10.41 5.42
N LYS A 140 0.28 9.98 5.99
CA LYS A 140 1.48 9.64 5.21
C LYS A 140 1.24 8.46 4.27
N LEU A 141 0.51 7.43 4.70
CA LEU A 141 0.19 6.28 3.86
C LEU A 141 -0.73 6.68 2.71
N GLU A 142 -1.78 7.47 2.97
CA GLU A 142 -2.67 7.98 1.93
C GLU A 142 -1.94 8.85 0.91
N GLU A 143 -1.04 9.73 1.38
CA GLU A 143 -0.20 10.55 0.50
C GLU A 143 0.75 9.70 -0.35
N HIS A 144 1.32 8.65 0.24
CA HIS A 144 2.22 7.73 -0.48
C HIS A 144 1.47 7.00 -1.61
N VAL A 145 0.27 6.49 -1.32
CA VAL A 145 -0.57 5.80 -2.31
C VAL A 145 -0.91 6.71 -3.50
N LYS A 146 -1.27 7.98 -3.22
CA LYS A 146 -1.54 8.98 -4.28
C LYS A 146 -0.32 9.34 -5.11
N LYS A 147 0.88 9.33 -4.53
CA LYS A 147 2.13 9.66 -5.25
C LYS A 147 2.67 8.49 -6.08
N THR A 148 2.39 7.25 -5.70
CA THR A 148 2.96 6.08 -6.38
C THR A 148 2.34 5.76 -7.73
N VAL A 149 1.05 6.04 -7.92
CA VAL A 149 0.35 5.76 -9.19
C VAL A 149 -0.47 6.98 -9.58
N PRO A 150 -0.04 7.76 -10.60
CA PRO A 150 -0.80 8.91 -11.05
C PRO A 150 -2.08 8.46 -11.75
N LEU A 151 -3.15 9.24 -11.58
CA LEU A 151 -4.40 9.05 -12.32
C LEU A 151 -4.13 9.13 -13.83
N GLY A 152 -4.67 8.18 -14.58
CA GLY A 152 -4.47 8.06 -16.03
C GLY A 152 -3.17 7.35 -16.43
N LEU A 153 -2.40 6.78 -15.49
CA LEU A 153 -1.26 5.94 -15.84
C LEU A 153 -1.73 4.73 -16.64
N VAL A 154 -1.18 4.57 -17.85
CA VAL A 154 -1.38 3.36 -18.67
C VAL A 154 -0.23 2.39 -18.41
N ALA A 155 -0.56 1.16 -18.03
CA ALA A 155 0.39 0.10 -17.73
C ALA A 155 0.09 -1.19 -18.53
N ILE A 156 1.10 -2.05 -18.64
CA ILE A 156 0.98 -3.37 -19.26
C ILE A 156 0.55 -4.39 -18.19
N TRP A 157 -0.57 -5.07 -18.43
CA TRP A 157 -1.08 -6.17 -17.64
C TRP A 157 -0.81 -7.50 -18.35
N GLY A 158 0.16 -8.26 -17.83
CA GLY A 158 0.62 -9.52 -18.41
C GLY A 158 -0.05 -10.78 -17.86
N LYS A 159 -1.09 -10.65 -17.02
CA LYS A 159 -1.82 -11.80 -16.47
C LYS A 159 -2.87 -12.31 -17.47
N PRO A 160 -3.25 -13.60 -17.41
CA PRO A 160 -4.29 -14.13 -18.28
C PRO A 160 -5.66 -13.52 -17.97
N ALA A 161 -6.56 -13.54 -18.96
CA ALA A 161 -7.87 -12.88 -18.91
C ALA A 161 -8.83 -13.41 -17.81
N ASN A 162 -8.51 -14.56 -17.21
CA ASN A 162 -9.25 -15.12 -16.08
C ASN A 162 -8.91 -14.45 -14.73
N ILE A 163 -7.84 -13.66 -14.66
CA ILE A 163 -7.49 -12.89 -13.47
C ILE A 163 -8.15 -11.50 -13.61
N PRO A 164 -9.03 -11.10 -12.68
CA PRO A 164 -9.67 -9.79 -12.73
C PRO A 164 -8.63 -8.67 -12.66
N LEU A 165 -8.99 -7.52 -13.22
CA LEU A 165 -8.15 -6.33 -13.11
C LEU A 165 -8.02 -5.90 -11.64
N PRO A 166 -6.86 -5.37 -11.22
CA PRO A 166 -6.71 -4.81 -9.88
C PRO A 166 -7.75 -3.70 -9.62
N GLU A 167 -8.16 -3.55 -8.37
CA GLU A 167 -9.08 -2.48 -7.97
C GLU A 167 -8.50 -1.10 -8.32
N GLY A 168 -9.38 -0.21 -8.78
CA GLY A 168 -9.00 1.11 -9.29
C GLY A 168 -8.34 1.13 -10.67
N TRP A 169 -8.30 -0.02 -11.38
CA TRP A 169 -7.86 -0.11 -12.77
C TRP A 169 -8.98 -0.54 -13.69
N ARG A 170 -8.95 -0.04 -14.92
CA ARG A 170 -9.81 -0.50 -16.01
C ARG A 170 -9.01 -0.72 -17.29
N GLU A 171 -9.59 -1.40 -18.26
CA GLU A 171 -8.96 -1.58 -19.55
C GLU A 171 -8.77 -0.24 -20.28
N TYR A 172 -7.60 -0.03 -20.88
CA TYR A 172 -7.32 1.11 -21.75
C TYR A 172 -7.66 0.76 -23.21
N GLU A 173 -8.91 0.99 -23.57
CA GLU A 173 -9.46 0.62 -24.89
C GLU A 173 -8.70 1.19 -26.11
N PRO A 174 -8.14 2.42 -26.10
CA PRO A 174 -7.51 3.00 -27.28
C PRO A 174 -6.33 2.21 -27.84
N LEU A 175 -5.66 1.38 -27.03
CA LEU A 175 -4.53 0.53 -27.42
C LEU A 175 -4.89 -0.93 -27.74
N ARG A 176 -6.18 -1.30 -27.75
CA ARG A 176 -6.60 -2.64 -28.18
C ARG A 176 -6.09 -2.94 -29.59
N GLY A 177 -5.28 -4.00 -29.72
CA GLY A 177 -4.73 -4.44 -31.02
C GLY A 177 -3.76 -3.45 -31.68
N LYS A 178 -3.23 -2.47 -30.94
CA LYS A 178 -2.31 -1.45 -31.48
C LYS A 178 -0.94 -1.54 -30.81
N PHE A 179 0.08 -1.19 -31.58
CA PHE A 179 1.43 -1.02 -31.06
C PHE A 179 1.61 0.42 -30.56
N PRO A 180 1.95 0.66 -29.27
CA PRO A 180 2.13 2.00 -28.75
C PRO A 180 3.44 2.60 -29.28
N ILE A 181 3.37 3.83 -29.78
CA ILE A 181 4.54 4.62 -30.21
C ILE A 181 4.60 5.89 -29.35
N GLY A 182 5.79 6.18 -28.82
CA GLY A 182 6.00 7.38 -28.02
C GLY A 182 5.86 8.65 -28.87
N LYS A 183 5.11 9.63 -28.35
CA LYS A 183 5.05 10.97 -28.96
C LYS A 183 6.45 11.53 -29.09
N SER A 184 6.76 12.09 -30.25
CA SER A 184 7.99 12.81 -30.48
C SER A 184 7.73 14.18 -31.09
N ASN A 185 8.48 15.18 -30.66
CA ASN A 185 8.54 16.50 -31.29
C ASN A 185 9.95 16.83 -31.80
N ILE A 186 10.95 15.97 -31.52
CA ILE A 186 12.37 16.19 -31.79
C ILE A 186 13.07 14.85 -32.09
N GLY A 187 14.19 14.87 -32.81
CA GLY A 187 14.98 13.65 -33.06
C GLY A 187 14.41 12.72 -34.15
N ILE A 188 13.35 13.14 -34.84
CA ILE A 188 12.82 12.48 -36.05
C ILE A 188 12.82 13.50 -37.18
N GLN A 189 13.15 13.07 -38.40
CA GLN A 189 13.09 13.92 -39.58
C GLN A 189 11.67 14.49 -39.75
N LEU A 190 11.55 15.80 -40.01
CA LEU A 190 10.25 16.50 -40.05
C LEU A 190 9.26 15.87 -41.05
N SER A 191 9.74 15.39 -42.20
CA SER A 191 8.93 14.67 -43.19
C SER A 191 8.25 13.43 -42.59
N ASN A 192 8.97 12.61 -41.84
CA ASN A 192 8.44 11.43 -41.17
C ASN A 192 7.52 11.81 -40.00
N LEU A 193 7.89 12.84 -39.24
CA LEU A 193 7.07 13.36 -38.14
C LEU A 193 5.69 13.82 -38.62
N MET A 194 5.62 14.48 -39.78
CA MET A 194 4.37 14.94 -40.39
C MET A 194 3.62 13.81 -41.10
N LYS A 195 4.31 12.96 -41.87
CA LYS A 195 3.70 11.83 -42.59
C LYS A 195 3.01 10.84 -41.64
N TYR A 196 3.66 10.51 -40.53
CA TYR A 196 3.15 9.53 -39.54
C TYR A 196 2.53 10.20 -38.31
N LYS A 197 2.40 11.54 -38.32
CA LYS A 197 1.82 12.37 -37.24
C LYS A 197 2.26 12.01 -35.83
N LEU A 198 3.54 11.69 -35.63
CA LEU A 198 4.07 11.24 -34.31
C LEU A 198 4.09 12.34 -33.23
N HIS A 199 3.69 13.56 -33.58
CA HIS A 199 3.52 14.70 -32.67
C HIS A 199 2.08 14.79 -32.10
N GLU A 200 1.11 14.08 -32.69
CA GLU A 200 -0.30 14.11 -32.31
C GLU A 200 -0.63 12.94 -31.37
N ILE A 201 -1.07 13.22 -30.14
CA ILE A 201 -1.55 12.19 -29.22
C ILE A 201 -2.86 11.61 -29.74
N GLY A 202 -2.97 10.28 -29.77
CA GLY A 202 -4.17 9.57 -30.19
C GLY A 202 -4.24 9.29 -31.69
N TYR A 203 -3.30 9.80 -32.49
CA TYR A 203 -3.19 9.39 -33.88
C TYR A 203 -2.89 7.89 -33.98
N ALA A 204 -3.58 7.20 -34.90
CA ALA A 204 -3.42 5.77 -35.14
C ALA A 204 -3.24 5.52 -36.64
N GLY A 205 -2.36 4.58 -36.98
CA GLY A 205 -2.07 4.14 -38.33
C GLY A 205 -1.31 2.81 -38.31
N GLY A 206 -0.73 2.43 -39.44
CA GLY A 206 -0.09 1.12 -39.63
C GLY A 206 -1.05 0.08 -40.20
N GLU A 207 -0.51 -1.09 -40.51
CA GLU A 207 -1.22 -2.18 -41.18
C GLU A 207 -0.75 -3.53 -40.63
N PHE A 208 -1.66 -4.52 -40.62
CA PHE A 208 -1.32 -5.89 -40.20
C PHE A 208 -0.59 -6.65 -41.30
N GLU A 209 -0.98 -6.42 -42.56
CA GLU A 209 -0.39 -7.02 -43.75
C GLU A 209 -0.14 -5.93 -44.79
N HIS A 210 0.93 -6.08 -45.59
CA HIS A 210 1.27 -5.17 -46.67
C HIS A 210 1.34 -5.92 -48.00
N GLN A 211 0.80 -5.34 -49.06
CA GLN A 211 0.91 -5.85 -50.43
C GLN A 211 1.88 -4.94 -51.20
N LEU A 212 2.93 -5.53 -51.76
CA LEU A 212 3.94 -4.78 -52.51
C LEU A 212 3.31 -4.04 -53.71
N THR A 213 3.72 -2.80 -53.89
CA THR A 213 3.33 -1.95 -55.02
C THR A 213 4.44 -1.88 -56.06
N ILE A 214 4.11 -1.41 -57.27
CA ILE A 214 5.09 -1.23 -58.35
C ILE A 214 6.22 -0.28 -57.94
N ASP A 215 5.91 0.78 -57.19
CA ASP A 215 6.89 1.76 -56.71
C ASP A 215 7.86 1.18 -55.66
N GLU A 216 7.50 0.06 -55.03
CA GLU A 216 8.32 -0.64 -54.04
C GLU A 216 9.18 -1.75 -54.68
N MET A 217 8.99 -2.04 -55.98
CA MET A 217 9.81 -3.02 -56.67
C MET A 217 11.24 -2.49 -56.88
N PRO A 218 12.28 -3.26 -56.50
CA PRO A 218 13.64 -2.91 -56.82
C PRO A 218 13.83 -2.76 -58.34
N LYS A 219 14.63 -1.77 -58.73
CA LYS A 219 15.06 -1.63 -60.12
C LYS A 219 15.76 -2.91 -60.56
N HIS A 220 15.22 -3.54 -61.59
CA HIS A 220 15.77 -4.75 -62.18
C HIS A 220 15.84 -4.61 -63.71
N ASN A 221 16.61 -5.45 -64.36
CA ASN A 221 16.69 -5.53 -65.81
C ASN A 221 16.74 -6.99 -66.26
N HIS A 222 16.25 -7.24 -67.47
CA HIS A 222 16.37 -8.53 -68.13
C HIS A 222 17.28 -8.37 -69.34
N ASN A 223 18.18 -9.31 -69.54
CA ASN A 223 19.01 -9.41 -70.74
C ASN A 223 18.53 -10.61 -71.55
N TYR A 224 18.15 -10.37 -72.80
CA TYR A 224 17.81 -11.42 -73.74
C TYR A 224 18.90 -11.52 -74.79
N LYS A 225 19.48 -12.71 -74.97
CA LYS A 225 20.40 -12.99 -76.07
C LYS A 225 19.60 -13.55 -77.25
N TYR A 226 19.48 -12.78 -78.31
CA TYR A 226 18.96 -13.27 -79.59
C TYR A 226 20.14 -13.90 -80.36
N SER A 227 20.01 -15.15 -80.83
CA SER A 227 20.98 -15.68 -81.80
C SER A 227 20.62 -15.17 -83.19
N ASN A 228 21.49 -14.35 -83.79
CA ASN A 228 21.43 -14.18 -85.24
C ASN A 228 21.89 -15.51 -85.86
N LEU A 229 21.00 -16.21 -86.54
CA LEU A 229 21.41 -17.27 -87.45
C LEU A 229 22.35 -16.65 -88.49
N VAL A 230 23.66 -16.86 -88.33
CA VAL A 230 24.53 -16.87 -89.50
C VAL A 230 24.06 -18.05 -90.32
N VAL A 231 23.53 -17.76 -91.51
CA VAL A 231 23.12 -18.77 -92.49
C VAL A 231 24.30 -19.75 -92.67
N GLY A 232 24.18 -20.97 -92.13
CA GLY A 232 25.22 -21.99 -92.30
C GLY A 232 25.41 -23.05 -91.21
N VAL A 233 24.66 -23.08 -90.11
CA VAL A 233 24.84 -24.15 -89.09
C VAL A 233 23.80 -25.26 -89.28
N TYR A 234 24.17 -26.28 -90.06
CA TYR A 234 23.60 -27.63 -89.93
C TYR A 234 24.30 -28.31 -88.75
N GLY A 235 23.66 -28.32 -87.58
CA GLY A 235 24.18 -29.03 -86.42
C GLY A 235 23.55 -28.59 -85.11
N ASP A 236 22.91 -29.55 -84.46
CA ASP A 236 22.43 -29.62 -83.08
C ASP A 236 22.59 -28.40 -82.15
N GLY A 237 21.48 -28.07 -81.48
CA GLY A 237 21.52 -27.35 -80.20
C GLY A 237 20.80 -26.00 -80.20
N ALA A 238 19.53 -25.93 -80.61
CA ALA A 238 18.66 -24.88 -80.11
C ALA A 238 18.17 -25.31 -78.72
N GLU A 239 18.93 -25.01 -77.67
CA GLU A 239 18.44 -25.15 -76.30
C GLU A 239 17.17 -24.28 -76.17
N GLU A 240 16.06 -24.92 -75.82
CA GLU A 240 14.79 -24.28 -75.48
C GLU A 240 15.01 -23.33 -74.30
N ASN A 241 15.46 -22.11 -74.57
CA ASN A 241 15.29 -21.01 -73.64
C ASN A 241 13.78 -20.85 -73.46
N GLY A 242 13.28 -20.99 -72.23
CA GLY A 242 11.86 -21.01 -71.87
C GLY A 242 11.04 -19.76 -72.16
N GLY A 243 11.42 -18.95 -73.15
CA GLY A 243 10.53 -18.06 -73.89
C GLY A 243 10.28 -18.66 -75.26
N SER A 244 9.02 -18.82 -75.67
CA SER A 244 8.64 -19.35 -76.99
C SER A 244 9.07 -18.38 -78.11
N GLY A 245 10.37 -18.37 -78.44
CA GLY A 245 10.91 -17.77 -79.65
C GLY A 245 10.52 -18.67 -80.81
N GLY A 246 9.38 -18.38 -81.44
CA GLY A 246 8.97 -19.07 -82.65
C GLY A 246 10.05 -19.01 -83.73
N TRP A 247 10.11 -20.04 -84.58
CA TRP A 247 10.98 -20.09 -85.75
C TRP A 247 10.81 -18.83 -86.62
N MET A 248 11.82 -17.96 -86.71
CA MET A 248 11.76 -16.73 -87.52
C MET A 248 12.69 -16.78 -88.73
N LEU A 249 12.11 -16.65 -89.92
CA LEU A 249 12.80 -16.56 -91.22
C LEU A 249 13.01 -15.10 -91.70
N ASN A 250 12.81 -14.08 -90.86
CA ASN A 250 12.97 -12.68 -91.28
C ASN A 250 13.40 -11.74 -90.14
N LEU A 251 14.60 -11.16 -90.26
CA LEU A 251 15.20 -10.26 -89.26
C LEU A 251 14.54 -8.88 -89.16
N ASN A 252 13.69 -8.47 -90.11
CA ASN A 252 13.21 -7.08 -90.21
C ASN A 252 11.93 -6.77 -89.42
N ARG A 253 11.35 -7.73 -88.68
CA ARG A 253 10.11 -7.51 -87.92
C ARG A 253 10.02 -8.44 -86.71
N MET A 254 10.68 -8.09 -85.61
CA MET A 254 10.47 -8.79 -84.33
C MET A 254 9.11 -8.37 -83.72
N PRO A 255 8.19 -9.30 -83.43
CA PRO A 255 7.01 -9.00 -82.63
C PRO A 255 7.43 -8.71 -81.18
N GLU A 256 6.70 -7.84 -80.49
CA GLU A 256 6.90 -7.61 -79.05
C GLU A 256 6.65 -8.91 -78.29
N THR A 257 7.70 -9.45 -77.66
CA THR A 257 7.61 -10.65 -76.81
C THR A 257 7.73 -10.25 -75.36
N HIS A 258 6.74 -10.62 -74.55
CA HIS A 258 6.75 -10.43 -73.10
C HIS A 258 6.96 -11.76 -72.38
N THR A 259 7.60 -11.70 -71.21
CA THR A 259 7.60 -12.82 -70.26
C THR A 259 6.20 -12.99 -69.66
N SER A 260 5.86 -14.21 -69.24
CA SER A 260 4.64 -14.45 -68.45
C SER A 260 4.76 -13.81 -67.07
N ASN A 261 3.63 -13.32 -66.54
CA ASN A 261 3.56 -12.85 -65.17
C ASN A 261 3.89 -14.01 -64.20
N THR A 262 4.73 -13.73 -63.21
CA THR A 262 5.10 -14.67 -62.15
C THR A 262 5.03 -13.94 -60.82
N GLY A 263 4.45 -14.59 -59.81
CA GLY A 263 4.15 -13.99 -58.52
C GLY A 263 2.71 -14.25 -58.12
N GLY A 264 2.43 -14.21 -56.82
CA GLY A 264 1.07 -14.39 -56.28
C GLY A 264 0.40 -13.08 -55.87
N ASP A 265 1.14 -11.97 -55.85
CA ASP A 265 0.71 -10.65 -55.36
C ASP A 265 -0.09 -10.70 -54.05
N GLN A 266 0.21 -11.66 -53.18
CA GLN A 266 -0.46 -11.79 -51.89
C GLN A 266 0.14 -10.82 -50.88
N PRO A 267 -0.68 -10.21 -50.01
CA PRO A 267 -0.17 -9.48 -48.85
C PRO A 267 0.72 -10.37 -47.98
N HIS A 268 1.70 -9.77 -47.32
CA HIS A 268 2.54 -10.43 -46.32
C HIS A 268 2.40 -9.79 -44.95
N ASN A 269 2.58 -10.57 -43.89
CA ASN A 269 2.57 -10.08 -42.52
C ASN A 269 3.57 -8.92 -42.34
N ASN A 270 3.11 -7.81 -41.76
CA ASN A 270 3.92 -6.64 -41.41
C ASN A 270 4.16 -6.51 -39.90
N MET A 271 3.65 -7.45 -39.09
CA MET A 271 3.86 -7.45 -37.65
C MET A 271 5.20 -8.09 -37.27
N PRO A 272 6.03 -7.40 -36.46
CA PRO A 272 7.20 -8.02 -35.82
C PRO A 272 6.74 -9.09 -34.79
N PRO A 273 7.63 -9.97 -34.33
CA PRO A 273 7.30 -10.90 -33.23
C PRO A 273 6.71 -10.17 -32.02
N TYR A 274 5.54 -10.62 -31.55
CA TYR A 274 4.78 -9.94 -30.50
C TYR A 274 4.22 -10.92 -29.46
N ARG A 275 3.85 -10.38 -28.30
CA ARG A 275 3.09 -11.08 -27.25
C ARG A 275 1.85 -10.27 -26.91
N VAL A 276 0.70 -10.93 -26.91
CA VAL A 276 -0.56 -10.29 -26.52
C VAL A 276 -0.58 -10.06 -25.01
N VAL A 277 -0.78 -8.81 -24.63
CA VAL A 277 -0.93 -8.31 -23.25
C VAL A 277 -2.09 -7.32 -23.22
N GLN A 278 -2.67 -7.09 -22.04
CA GLN A 278 -3.74 -6.12 -21.88
C GLN A 278 -3.16 -4.78 -21.43
N PHE A 279 -3.63 -3.67 -21.99
CA PHE A 279 -3.30 -2.34 -21.48
C PHE A 279 -4.38 -1.91 -20.49
N ILE A 280 -3.98 -1.39 -19.34
CA ILE A 280 -4.89 -0.95 -18.28
C ILE A 280 -4.54 0.48 -17.86
N GLU A 281 -5.54 1.26 -17.46
CA GLU A 281 -5.36 2.59 -16.91
C GLU A 281 -5.85 2.70 -15.47
N TYR A 282 -5.10 3.43 -14.65
CA TYR A 282 -5.46 3.70 -13.27
C TYR A 282 -6.48 4.84 -13.18
N VAL A 283 -7.64 4.56 -12.59
CA VAL A 283 -8.76 5.50 -12.43
C VAL A 283 -8.99 5.94 -10.98
N GLY A 284 -8.23 5.38 -10.03
CA GLY A 284 -8.40 5.65 -8.60
C GLY A 284 -9.26 4.59 -7.90
N PHE A 285 -9.08 4.49 -6.59
CA PHE A 285 -9.92 3.67 -5.70
C PHE A 285 -11.28 4.34 -5.46
#